data_AF-A0A133XUQ9-F1
#
_entry.id   AF-A0A133XUQ9-F1
#
_cell.length_a   1.000
_cell.length_b   1.000
_cell.length_c   1.000
_cell.angle_alpha   90.00
_cell.angle_beta   90.00
_cell.angle_gamma   90.00
#
_symmetry.space_group_name_H-M   'P 1'
#
loop_
_entity.id
_entity.type
_entity.pdbx_description
1 polymer ?
#
loop_
_entity_poly.entity_id
_entity_poly.type
_entity_poly.pdbx_seq_one_letter_code
_entity_poly.pdbx_strand_id
1 'polypeptide(L)'
;MVFSDSAAALMFSDPVPTLLPSDPVAALLFAGVVLISIHASWQDLRTRTISNMASAAVFMLGCCYRLYLVTGESTSAPWMSSASEPAPWMLPAPWMQLLGPLVFSVTIVCVASIAEWYWRARTGRAGFGMGDIKFVAAWSVLLGRSVFMGLLLASFAAATYGYVTRQKTFAFVPWLSCSFVGILCLAPSL
;
A
#
# COMPACT_ATOMS: atom_id res chain seq x y z
N MET A 1 15.45 22.55 -22.86
CA MET A 1 14.66 22.24 -21.65
C MET A 1 15.14 20.91 -21.12
N VAL A 2 16.06 20.93 -20.17
CA VAL A 2 16.50 19.73 -19.45
C VAL A 2 15.57 19.64 -18.24
N PHE A 3 14.49 18.86 -18.36
CA PHE A 3 13.76 18.43 -17.16
C PHE A 3 14.75 17.59 -16.36
N SER A 4 15.11 18.09 -15.18
CA SER A 4 16.14 17.46 -14.36
C SER A 4 15.67 16.06 -13.96
N ASP A 5 16.46 15.04 -14.32
CA ASP A 5 16.24 13.64 -13.91
C ASP A 5 16.09 13.49 -12.38
N SER A 6 16.52 14.50 -11.63
CA SER A 6 16.38 14.64 -10.18
C SER A 6 14.94 14.71 -9.68
N ALA A 7 14.03 15.39 -10.42
CA ALA A 7 12.64 15.51 -9.99
C ALA A 7 11.85 14.20 -10.21
N ALA A 8 12.17 13.48 -11.28
CA ALA A 8 11.63 12.14 -11.51
C ALA A 8 12.18 11.15 -10.46
N ALA A 9 13.48 11.20 -10.17
CA ALA A 9 14.09 10.37 -9.13
C ALA A 9 13.43 10.56 -7.75
N LEU A 10 13.15 11.80 -7.35
CA LEU A 10 12.42 12.11 -6.11
C LEU A 10 10.96 11.64 -6.12
N MET A 11 10.31 11.57 -7.29
CA MET A 11 8.96 10.99 -7.41
C MET A 11 8.95 9.45 -7.28
N PHE A 12 10.07 8.79 -7.53
CA PHE A 12 10.19 7.32 -7.52
C PHE A 12 10.91 6.76 -6.28
N SER A 13 11.70 7.56 -5.56
CA SER A 13 12.29 7.18 -4.28
C SER A 13 11.30 7.47 -3.15
N ASP A 14 10.27 6.63 -2.99
CA ASP A 14 9.50 6.65 -1.75
C ASP A 14 10.45 6.18 -0.63
N PRO A 15 10.81 7.02 0.37
CA PRO A 15 11.61 6.55 1.49
C PRO A 15 10.80 5.45 2.16
N VAL A 16 11.35 4.23 2.18
CA VAL A 16 10.74 3.13 2.92
C VAL A 16 10.74 3.56 4.39
N PRO A 17 9.58 3.79 5.01
CA PRO A 17 9.55 4.19 6.40
C PRO A 17 10.28 3.11 7.21
N THR A 18 11.18 3.51 8.10
CA THR A 18 11.86 2.59 9.01
C THR A 18 10.82 1.69 9.66
N LEU A 19 10.88 0.41 9.35
CA LEU A 19 9.83 -0.58 9.60
C LEU A 19 9.48 -0.76 11.08
N LEU A 20 10.38 -0.36 11.98
CA LEU A 20 10.05 -0.16 13.39
C LEU A 20 10.06 1.34 13.70
N PRO A 21 8.88 1.96 13.91
CA PRO A 21 8.82 3.30 14.46
C PRO A 21 9.34 3.30 15.91
N SER A 22 10.26 4.22 16.21
CA SER A 22 10.70 4.51 17.58
C SER A 22 9.60 5.19 18.40
N ASP A 23 8.66 5.85 17.72
CA ASP A 23 7.59 6.60 18.36
C ASP A 23 6.42 5.68 18.76
N PRO A 24 5.92 5.77 20.00
CA PRO A 24 4.90 4.85 20.51
C PRO A 24 3.57 4.96 19.75
N VAL A 25 3.23 6.15 19.23
CA VAL A 25 2.01 6.37 18.45
C VAL A 25 2.11 5.69 17.08
N ALA A 26 3.23 5.88 16.39
CA ALA A 26 3.49 5.23 15.11
C ALA A 26 3.57 3.70 15.25
N ALA A 27 4.15 3.20 16.35
CA ALA A 27 4.17 1.76 16.67
C ALA A 27 2.77 1.20 16.90
N LEU A 28 1.91 1.92 17.62
CA LEU A 28 0.54 1.49 17.88
C LEU A 28 -0.30 1.46 16.60
N LEU A 29 -0.16 2.45 15.72
CA LEU A 29 -0.83 2.48 14.42
C LEU A 29 -0.36 1.31 13.53
N PHE A 30 0.95 1.07 13.47
CA PHE A 30 1.52 -0.05 12.71
C PHE A 30 1.04 -1.40 13.26
N ALA A 31 1.07 -1.59 14.59
CA ALA A 31 0.57 -2.78 15.24
C ALA A 31 -0.93 -3.01 14.96
N GLY A 32 -1.74 -1.94 14.95
CA GLY A 32 -3.15 -2.00 14.58
C GLY A 32 -3.36 -2.52 13.16
N VAL A 33 -2.60 -2.01 12.19
CA VAL A 33 -2.64 -2.49 10.79
C VAL A 33 -2.26 -3.97 10.70
N VAL A 34 -1.21 -4.39 11.41
CA VAL A 34 -0.78 -5.79 11.46
C VAL A 34 -1.86 -6.69 12.07
N LEU A 35 -2.48 -6.29 13.18
CA LEU A 35 -3.54 -7.06 13.84
C LEU A 35 -4.77 -7.22 12.93
N ILE A 36 -5.20 -6.15 12.26
CA ILE A 36 -6.30 -6.22 11.28
C ILE A 36 -5.92 -7.16 10.14
N SER A 37 -4.66 -7.15 9.72
CA SER A 37 -4.19 -8.00 8.62
C SER A 37 -4.10 -9.47 9.01
N ILE A 38 -3.69 -9.77 10.25
CA ILE A 38 -3.75 -11.13 10.81
C ILE A 38 -5.21 -11.59 10.90
N HIS A 39 -6.12 -10.73 11.37
CA HIS A 39 -7.53 -11.05 11.45
C HIS A 39 -8.14 -11.29 10.06
N ALA A 40 -7.85 -10.42 9.09
CA ALA A 40 -8.28 -10.56 7.71
C ALA A 40 -7.73 -11.84 7.07
N SER A 41 -6.46 -12.18 7.34
CA SER A 41 -5.83 -13.41 6.87
C SER A 41 -6.48 -14.66 7.47
N TRP A 42 -6.79 -14.62 8.77
CA TRP A 42 -7.50 -15.70 9.45
C TRP A 42 -8.93 -15.86 8.92
N GLN A 43 -9.62 -14.74 8.69
CA GLN A 43 -10.94 -14.74 8.08
C GLN A 43 -10.89 -15.30 6.65
N ASP A 44 -9.88 -14.94 5.86
CA ASP A 44 -9.67 -15.46 4.50
C ASP A 44 -9.43 -16.97 4.52
N LEU A 45 -8.61 -17.49 5.44
CA LEU A 45 -8.41 -18.93 5.60
C LEU A 45 -9.72 -19.69 5.89
N ARG A 46 -10.65 -19.09 6.64
CA ARG A 46 -11.92 -19.72 7.01
C ARG A 46 -13.02 -19.55 5.98
N THR A 47 -13.17 -18.33 5.45
CA THR A 47 -14.32 -17.92 4.64
C THR A 47 -13.97 -17.74 3.17
N ARG A 48 -12.67 -17.71 2.83
CA ARG A 48 -12.13 -17.45 1.48
C ARG A 48 -12.61 -16.13 0.89
N THR A 49 -12.87 -15.18 1.79
CA THR A 49 -13.34 -13.84 1.46
C THR A 49 -12.67 -12.84 2.38
N ILE A 50 -11.96 -11.87 1.81
CA ILE A 50 -11.51 -10.69 2.55
C ILE A 50 -12.65 -9.67 2.57
N SER A 51 -13.04 -9.24 3.77
CA SER A 51 -14.05 -8.20 3.94
C SER A 51 -13.54 -6.84 3.45
N ASN A 52 -14.38 -6.10 2.71
CA ASN A 52 -14.09 -4.72 2.33
C ASN A 52 -13.83 -3.83 3.57
N MET A 53 -14.41 -4.16 4.72
CA MET A 53 -14.17 -3.43 5.97
C MET A 53 -12.73 -3.55 6.45
N ALA A 54 -12.09 -4.72 6.27
CA ALA A 54 -10.69 -4.90 6.64
C ALA A 54 -9.77 -4.02 5.78
N SER A 55 -10.04 -3.98 4.47
CA SER A 55 -9.31 -3.11 3.53
C SER A 55 -9.50 -1.63 3.87
N ALA A 56 -10.73 -1.20 4.17
CA ALA A 56 -11.04 0.17 4.58
C ALA A 56 -10.34 0.55 5.89
N ALA A 57 -10.32 -0.36 6.88
CA ALA A 57 -9.66 -0.11 8.16
C ALA A 57 -8.13 0.03 8.01
N VAL A 58 -7.49 -0.84 7.20
CA VAL A 58 -6.06 -0.72 6.87
C VAL A 58 -5.78 0.61 6.15
N PHE A 59 -6.63 1.00 5.19
CA PHE A 59 -6.47 2.27 4.46
C PHE A 59 -6.57 3.47 5.40
N MET A 60 -7.57 3.50 6.29
CA MET A 60 -7.76 4.58 7.25
C MET A 60 -6.59 4.69 8.23
N LEU A 61 -6.12 3.57 8.78
CA LEU A 61 -4.95 3.58 9.66
C LEU A 61 -3.66 3.97 8.94
N GLY A 62 -3.49 3.54 7.67
CA GLY A 62 -2.38 3.98 6.83
C GLY A 62 -2.40 5.49 6.58
N CYS A 63 -3.58 6.06 6.32
CA CYS A 63 -3.75 7.51 6.21
C CYS A 63 -3.39 8.22 7.53
N CYS A 64 -3.88 7.73 8.67
CA CYS A 64 -3.53 8.28 9.98
C CYS A 64 -2.03 8.21 10.27
N TYR A 65 -1.38 7.10 9.91
CA TYR A 65 0.06 6.92 10.08
C TYR A 65 0.86 7.91 9.23
N ARG A 66 0.51 8.08 7.94
CA ARG A 66 1.17 9.05 7.05
C ARG A 66 0.91 10.48 7.49
N LEU A 67 -0.31 10.80 7.93
CA LEU A 67 -0.64 12.13 8.46
C LEU A 67 0.18 12.44 9.71
N TYR A 68 0.31 11.47 10.62
CA TYR A 68 1.13 11.60 11.82
C TYR A 68 2.60 11.91 11.48
N LEU A 69 3.20 11.17 10.52
CA LEU A 69 4.57 11.42 10.08
C LEU A 69 4.76 12.83 9.50
N VAL A 70 3.84 13.29 8.65
CA VAL A 70 3.88 14.65 8.06
C VAL A 70 3.76 15.74 9.13
N THR A 71 2.87 15.56 10.11
CA THR A 71 2.70 16.51 11.21
C THR A 71 3.89 16.49 12.17
N GLY A 72 4.52 15.33 12.37
CA GLY A 72 5.71 15.15 13.20
C GLY A 72 6.93 15.86 12.63
N GLU A 73 7.23 15.65 11.34
CA GLU A 73 8.34 16.32 10.64
C GLU A 73 8.17 17.84 10.55
N SER A 74 6.94 18.32 10.42
CA SER A 74 6.65 19.77 10.39
C SER A 74 7.06 20.50 11.67
N THR A 75 7.26 19.76 12.77
CA THR A 75 7.64 20.34 14.07
C THR A 75 9.16 20.35 14.29
N SER A 76 9.90 19.43 13.64
CA SER A 76 11.34 19.25 13.80
C SER A 76 12.18 19.89 12.68
N ALA A 77 11.53 20.62 11.77
CA ALA A 77 12.09 21.17 10.55
C ALA A 77 12.33 22.70 10.61
N PRO A 78 13.42 23.20 11.23
CA PRO A 78 13.80 24.62 11.23
C PRO A 78 14.38 25.11 9.88
N TRP A 79 14.29 24.30 8.82
CA TRP A 79 14.92 24.54 7.52
C TRP A 79 14.21 25.58 6.64
N MET A 80 13.10 26.16 7.12
CA MET A 80 12.44 27.31 6.49
C MET A 80 13.27 28.61 6.52
N SER A 81 14.46 28.59 7.13
CA SER A 81 15.31 29.78 7.24
C SER A 81 16.23 30.06 6.03
N SER A 82 16.50 29.10 5.13
CA SER A 82 17.65 29.29 4.20
C SER A 82 17.61 28.70 2.79
N ALA A 83 16.50 28.14 2.27
CA ALA A 83 16.51 27.56 0.92
C ALA A 83 15.39 28.12 0.03
N SER A 84 15.82 28.79 -1.06
CA SER A 84 15.12 29.08 -2.31
C SER A 84 13.62 28.73 -2.33
N GLU A 85 12.77 29.76 -2.45
CA GLU A 85 11.32 29.59 -2.54
C GLU A 85 10.97 28.50 -3.56
N PRO A 86 10.33 27.39 -3.15
CA PRO A 86 9.80 26.43 -4.10
C PRO A 86 8.77 27.16 -4.97
N ALA A 87 8.75 26.82 -6.26
CA ALA A 87 7.78 27.42 -7.18
C ALA A 87 6.36 27.31 -6.61
N PRO A 88 5.48 28.30 -6.78
CA PRO A 88 4.19 28.39 -6.08
C PRO A 88 3.22 27.22 -6.35
N TRP A 89 3.52 26.39 -7.36
CA TRP A 89 2.77 25.17 -7.70
C TRP A 89 3.38 23.88 -7.11
N MET A 90 4.58 23.92 -6.52
CA MET A 90 5.18 22.76 -5.84
C MET A 90 4.65 22.68 -4.41
N LEU A 91 3.97 21.58 -4.13
CA LEU A 91 3.62 21.22 -2.76
C LEU A 91 4.91 21.00 -1.95
N PRO A 92 4.93 21.35 -0.65
CA PRO A 92 6.07 21.04 0.20
C PRO A 92 6.34 19.53 0.18
N ALA A 93 7.62 19.14 0.16
CA ALA A 93 8.07 17.75 0.13
C ALA A 93 7.28 16.78 1.04
N PRO A 94 6.95 17.10 2.31
CA PRO A 94 6.19 16.18 3.16
C PRO A 94 4.77 15.88 2.65
N TRP A 95 4.11 16.84 2.00
CA TRP A 95 2.78 16.63 1.41
C TRP A 95 2.82 15.76 0.17
N MET A 96 3.91 15.81 -0.62
CA MET A 96 4.09 14.92 -1.77
C MET A 96 4.23 13.45 -1.32
N GLN A 97 4.90 13.20 -0.19
CA GLN A 97 5.04 11.85 0.39
C GLN A 97 3.72 11.29 0.94
N LEU A 98 2.76 12.15 1.29
CA LEU A 98 1.42 11.74 1.70
C LEU A 98 0.49 11.53 0.50
N LEU A 99 0.44 12.51 -0.41
CA LEU A 99 -0.50 12.50 -1.53
C LEU A 99 -0.16 11.45 -2.58
N GLY A 100 1.12 11.16 -2.83
CA GLY A 100 1.56 10.16 -3.82
C GLY A 100 0.97 8.77 -3.54
N PRO A 101 1.27 8.15 -2.38
CA PRO A 101 0.72 6.85 -2.00
C PRO A 101 -0.81 6.85 -1.88
N LEU A 102 -1.41 7.95 -1.40
CA LEU A 102 -2.85 8.07 -1.24
C LEU A 102 -3.57 8.08 -2.59
N VAL A 103 -3.16 8.94 -3.52
CA VAL A 103 -3.73 9.01 -4.88
C VAL A 103 -3.53 7.67 -5.59
N PHE A 104 -2.35 7.06 -5.44
CA PHE A 104 -2.06 5.75 -6.02
C PHE A 104 -3.02 4.66 -5.50
N SER A 105 -3.17 4.55 -4.16
CA SER A 105 -4.07 3.58 -3.54
C SER A 105 -5.53 3.81 -3.94
N VAL A 106 -6.00 5.06 -3.90
CA VAL A 106 -7.38 5.40 -4.31
C VAL A 106 -7.61 5.04 -5.77
N THR A 107 -6.66 5.36 -6.65
CA THR A 107 -6.74 5.03 -8.08
C THR A 107 -6.88 3.52 -8.28
N ILE A 108 -6.06 2.71 -7.61
CA ILE A 108 -6.13 1.25 -7.71
C ILE A 108 -7.46 0.71 -7.17
N VAL A 109 -7.92 1.19 -6.01
CA VAL A 109 -9.19 0.76 -5.42
C VAL A 109 -10.37 1.12 -6.33
N CYS A 110 -10.36 2.31 -6.94
CA CYS A 110 -11.36 2.73 -7.91
C CYS A 110 -11.35 1.83 -9.15
N VAL A 111 -10.17 1.61 -9.75
CA VAL A 111 -10.02 0.74 -10.93
C VAL A 111 -10.47 -0.69 -10.62
N ALA A 112 -10.04 -1.26 -9.49
CA ALA A 112 -10.45 -2.59 -9.06
C ALA A 112 -11.95 -2.67 -8.79
N SER A 113 -12.56 -1.63 -8.21
CA SER A 113 -14.00 -1.60 -7.94
C SER A 113 -14.83 -1.46 -9.21
N ILE A 114 -14.39 -0.64 -10.17
CA ILE A 114 -15.03 -0.49 -11.49
C ILE A 114 -14.94 -1.80 -12.27
N ALA A 115 -13.76 -2.43 -12.28
CA ALA A 115 -13.56 -3.72 -12.93
C ALA A 115 -14.43 -4.81 -12.29
N GLU A 116 -14.60 -4.80 -10.95
CA GLU A 116 -15.46 -5.75 -10.25
C GLU A 116 -16.93 -5.54 -10.62
N TRP A 117 -17.36 -4.28 -10.62
CA TRP A 117 -18.73 -3.93 -10.99
C TRP A 117 -19.03 -4.35 -12.43
N TYR A 118 -18.12 -4.06 -13.36
CA TYR A 118 -18.24 -4.47 -14.76
C TYR A 118 -18.28 -6.00 -14.91
N TRP A 119 -17.43 -6.72 -14.17
CA TRP A 119 -17.41 -8.19 -14.17
C TRP A 119 -18.72 -8.78 -13.62
N ARG A 120 -19.23 -8.25 -12.50
CA ARG A 120 -20.50 -8.65 -11.92
C ARG A 120 -21.67 -8.39 -12.87
N ALA A 121 -21.66 -7.25 -13.55
CA ALA A 121 -22.68 -6.90 -14.55
C ALA A 121 -22.67 -7.89 -15.74
N ARG A 122 -21.50 -8.40 -16.13
CA ARG A 122 -21.36 -9.36 -17.25
C ARG A 122 -21.66 -10.81 -16.87
N THR A 123 -21.23 -11.25 -15.70
CA THR A 123 -21.21 -12.69 -15.35
C THR A 123 -22.20 -13.06 -14.25
N GLY A 124 -22.77 -12.08 -13.55
CA GLY A 124 -23.61 -12.30 -12.36
C GLY A 124 -22.86 -12.89 -11.16
N ARG A 125 -21.52 -12.99 -11.24
CA ARG A 125 -20.66 -13.60 -10.21
C ARG A 125 -19.71 -12.55 -9.64
N ALA A 126 -19.35 -12.69 -8.37
CA ALA A 126 -18.27 -11.90 -7.79
C ALA A 126 -16.95 -12.22 -8.51
N GLY A 127 -16.17 -11.18 -8.82
CA GLY A 127 -14.85 -11.32 -9.44
C GLY A 127 -13.88 -12.01 -8.47
N PHE A 128 -13.22 -13.08 -8.93
CA PHE A 128 -12.25 -13.82 -8.12
C PHE A 128 -11.04 -12.93 -7.80
N GLY A 129 -10.67 -12.82 -6.51
CA GLY A 129 -9.45 -12.11 -6.07
C GLY A 129 -9.53 -10.57 -6.02
N MET A 130 -10.70 -9.96 -6.25
CA MET A 130 -10.81 -8.48 -6.23
C MET A 130 -10.74 -7.87 -4.83
N GLY A 131 -11.13 -8.62 -3.79
CA GLY A 131 -10.94 -8.22 -2.40
C GLY A 131 -9.46 -8.10 -2.03
N ASP A 132 -8.64 -9.04 -2.52
CA ASP A 132 -7.21 -9.10 -2.25
C ASP A 132 -6.49 -7.89 -2.85
N ILE A 133 -6.86 -7.48 -4.07
CA ILE A 133 -6.30 -6.29 -4.73
C ILE A 133 -6.62 -5.02 -3.92
N LYS A 134 -7.85 -4.88 -3.40
CA LYS A 134 -8.25 -3.73 -2.57
C LYS A 134 -7.50 -3.72 -1.24
N PHE A 135 -7.28 -4.90 -0.65
CA PHE A 135 -6.53 -5.06 0.59
C PHE A 135 -5.05 -4.70 0.41
N VAL A 136 -4.43 -5.19 -0.66
CA VAL A 136 -3.04 -4.86 -1.04
C VAL A 136 -2.90 -3.38 -1.40
N ALA A 137 -3.88 -2.80 -2.08
CA ALA A 137 -3.90 -1.37 -2.36
C ALA A 137 -3.93 -0.55 -1.07
N ALA A 138 -4.73 -0.94 -0.06
CA ALA A 138 -4.75 -0.27 1.24
C ALA A 138 -3.38 -0.28 1.93
N TRP A 139 -2.63 -1.38 1.82
CA TRP A 139 -1.25 -1.48 2.32
C TRP A 139 -0.26 -0.56 1.61
N SER A 140 -0.50 -0.20 0.35
CA SER A 140 0.37 0.71 -0.40
C SER A 140 0.44 2.12 0.19
N VAL A 141 -0.61 2.56 0.92
CA VAL A 141 -0.60 3.83 1.65
C VAL A 141 0.44 3.81 2.77
N LEU A 142 0.56 2.69 3.46
CA LEU A 142 1.50 2.52 4.57
C LEU A 142 2.93 2.31 4.05
N LEU A 143 3.11 1.36 3.13
CA LEU A 143 4.43 0.87 2.73
C LEU A 143 5.01 1.54 1.48
N GLY A 144 4.21 2.32 0.74
CA GLY A 144 4.63 2.96 -0.50
C GLY A 144 4.41 2.09 -1.74
N ARG A 145 4.70 2.68 -2.90
CA ARG A 145 4.38 2.10 -4.23
C ARG A 145 5.23 0.88 -4.58
N SER A 146 6.47 0.83 -4.11
CA SER A 146 7.41 -0.27 -4.33
C SER A 146 6.89 -1.58 -3.76
N VAL A 147 6.33 -1.55 -2.55
CA VAL A 147 5.77 -2.74 -1.89
C VAL A 147 4.53 -3.24 -2.62
N PHE A 148 3.69 -2.34 -3.13
CA PHE A 148 2.56 -2.72 -3.98
C PHE A 148 3.02 -3.53 -5.20
N MET A 149 4.08 -3.11 -5.89
CA MET A 149 4.59 -3.86 -7.06
C MET A 149 5.10 -5.25 -6.69
N GLY A 150 5.78 -5.37 -5.55
CA GLY A 150 6.22 -6.67 -5.03
C GLY A 150 5.04 -7.58 -4.69
N LEU A 151 4.01 -7.05 -4.04
CA LEU A 151 2.78 -7.78 -3.72
C LEU A 151 1.98 -8.12 -4.99
N LEU A 152 1.96 -7.26 -6.00
CA LEU A 152 1.30 -7.51 -7.28
C LEU A 152 1.98 -8.65 -8.04
N LEU A 153 3.32 -8.67 -8.07
CA LEU A 153 4.09 -9.79 -8.63
C LEU A 153 3.81 -11.10 -7.87
N ALA A 154 3.75 -11.06 -6.55
CA ALA A 154 3.34 -12.19 -5.72
C ALA A 154 1.97 -12.73 -6.10
N SER A 155 1.03 -11.81 -6.30
CA SER A 155 -0.36 -12.07 -6.66
C SER A 155 -0.44 -12.76 -8.02
N PHE A 156 0.35 -12.28 -8.99
CA PHE A 156 0.45 -12.91 -10.32
C PHE A 156 1.08 -14.31 -10.25
N ALA A 157 2.14 -14.49 -9.46
CA ALA A 157 2.76 -15.80 -9.26
C ALA A 157 1.79 -16.80 -8.62
N ALA A 158 1.09 -16.37 -7.58
CA ALA A 158 0.00 -17.10 -6.93
C ALA A 158 -1.10 -17.50 -7.92
N ALA A 159 -1.62 -16.55 -8.70
CA ALA A 159 -2.65 -16.80 -9.70
C ALA A 159 -2.18 -17.77 -10.79
N THR A 160 -0.93 -17.62 -11.26
CA THR A 160 -0.33 -18.51 -12.26
C THR A 160 -0.19 -19.92 -11.72
N TYR A 161 0.29 -20.07 -10.48
CA TYR A 161 0.40 -21.37 -9.83
C TYR A 161 -0.97 -22.03 -9.63
N GLY A 162 -1.98 -21.27 -9.20
CA GLY A 162 -3.36 -21.75 -9.07
C GLY A 162 -3.96 -22.20 -10.40
N TYR A 163 -3.66 -21.48 -11.49
CA TYR A 163 -4.06 -21.85 -12.85
C TYR A 163 -3.40 -23.16 -13.30
N VAL A 164 -2.08 -23.29 -13.11
CA VAL A 164 -1.33 -24.50 -13.49
C VAL A 164 -1.79 -25.72 -12.70
N THR A 165 -2.02 -25.57 -11.39
CA THR A 165 -2.46 -26.66 -10.51
C THR A 165 -3.96 -26.94 -10.57
N ARG A 166 -4.72 -26.19 -11.38
CA ARG A 166 -6.19 -26.30 -11.55
C ARG A 166 -6.96 -26.32 -10.23
N GLN A 167 -6.45 -25.65 -9.19
CA GLN A 167 -7.13 -25.60 -7.91
C GLN A 167 -8.35 -24.68 -8.01
N LYS A 168 -9.54 -25.18 -7.68
CA LYS A 168 -10.80 -24.41 -7.71
C LYS A 168 -10.85 -23.28 -6.66
N THR A 169 -10.02 -23.38 -5.62
CA THR A 169 -9.95 -22.42 -4.52
C THR A 169 -8.52 -22.36 -4.00
N PHE A 170 -7.97 -21.16 -3.92
CA PHE A 170 -6.57 -20.91 -3.65
C PHE A 170 -6.45 -20.00 -2.43
N ALA A 171 -5.60 -20.35 -1.46
CA ALA A 171 -5.32 -19.51 -0.31
C ALA A 171 -4.25 -18.48 -0.70
N PHE A 172 -4.62 -17.21 -0.69
CA PHE A 172 -3.75 -16.13 -1.16
C PHE A 172 -2.75 -15.67 -0.08
N VAL A 173 -3.11 -15.86 1.19
CA VAL A 173 -2.32 -15.46 2.38
C VAL A 173 -0.88 -15.98 2.38
N PRO A 174 -0.56 -17.26 2.11
CA PRO A 174 0.82 -17.75 2.17
C PRO A 174 1.76 -17.04 1.17
N TRP A 175 1.21 -16.65 0.02
CA TRP A 175 1.95 -15.93 -1.02
C TRP A 175 2.17 -14.48 -0.65
N LEU A 176 1.15 -13.83 -0.08
CA LEU A 176 1.30 -12.50 0.52
C LEU A 176 2.37 -12.50 1.62
N SER A 177 2.35 -13.47 2.53
CA SER A 177 3.34 -13.59 3.61
C SER A 177 4.76 -13.79 3.07
N CYS A 178 4.94 -14.66 2.07
CA CYS A 178 6.26 -14.86 1.44
C CYS A 178 6.78 -13.57 0.79
N SER A 179 5.91 -12.83 0.11
CA SER A 179 6.32 -11.59 -0.55
C SER A 179 6.53 -10.45 0.43
N PHE A 180 5.78 -10.42 1.53
CA PHE A 180 6.05 -9.49 2.62
C PHE A 180 7.42 -9.76 3.24
N VAL A 181 7.74 -11.03 3.54
CA VAL A 181 9.08 -11.43 4.03
C VAL A 181 10.16 -11.10 2.99
N GLY A 182 9.92 -11.39 1.71
CA GLY A 182 10.87 -11.07 0.64
C GLY A 182 11.14 -9.57 0.52
N ILE A 183 10.10 -8.75 0.59
CA ILE A 183 10.22 -7.28 0.60
C ILE A 183 10.95 -6.81 1.85
N LEU A 184 10.67 -7.36 3.03
CA LEU A 184 11.39 -7.03 4.26
C LEU A 184 12.88 -7.40 4.18
N CYS A 185 13.23 -8.48 3.49
CA CYS A 185 14.62 -8.87 3.26
C CYS A 185 15.32 -8.00 2.21
N LEU A 186 14.59 -7.43 1.24
CA LEU A 186 15.12 -6.58 0.18
C LEU A 186 15.12 -5.08 0.54
N ALA A 187 14.22 -4.65 1.44
CA ALA A 187 14.11 -3.28 1.94
C ALA A 187 15.38 -2.73 2.59
N PRO A 188 16.23 -3.48 3.34
CA PRO A 188 17.50 -2.95 3.83
C PRO A 188 18.55 -2.69 2.73
N SER A 189 18.27 -3.07 1.48
CA SER A 189 19.18 -2.92 0.33
C SER A 189 18.68 -1.96 -0.76
N LEU A 190 17.53 -1.31 -0.55
CA LEU A 190 16.92 -0.30 -1.43
C LEU A 190 16.88 1.07 -0.73
#